data_AF-A0A9D1W1R8-F1
#
_entry.id   AF-A0A9D1W1R8-F1
#
_cell.length_a   1.000
_cell.length_b   1.000
_cell.length_c   1.000
_cell.angle_alpha   90.00
_cell.angle_beta   90.00
_cell.angle_gamma   90.00
#
_symmetry.space_group_name_H-M   'P 1'
#
loop_
_entity.id
_entity.type
_entity.pdbx_description
1 polymer ?
#
loop_
_entity_poly.entity_id
_entity_poly.type
_entity_poly.pdbx_seq_one_letter_code
_entity_poly.pdbx_strand_id
1 'polypeptide(L)'
;MRIHFSAALPCLLRLDGANAGCVGEAEQFADLCPPGALAEFLPADGDYVPLAFMVDETFFRRPPACADVYRSDCCADIYAARFCTREVRFTLLAQGSAAGLAATAFDAGTPLLLLEGGGVFATHPLPRGEYDIGEEHIGGERFVRAFCRCGGGSRLLLFSEEGKQVLDERADFYEGGKQLCLRARIADIAGHTQERRFCSEEGILRETARTARPREGYDPDKLPEAVLPFAFFQAMAAGGDLSPYLSAELLGQREALAAYLGDFCAVRLPKEVFYLTHEGSAAGLTYRAGKNLFDVRWFAAELRGRKIENVRPVGGSDFLFA
;
A
#
# COMPACT_ATOMS: atom_id res chain seq x y z
N MET A 1 -20.51 13.87 -6.03
CA MET A 1 -19.45 12.85 -6.21
C MET A 1 -19.86 11.58 -5.49
N ARG A 2 -19.68 10.42 -6.11
CA ARG A 2 -19.84 9.13 -5.41
C ARG A 2 -18.63 8.83 -4.56
N ILE A 3 -18.86 8.53 -3.28
CA ILE A 3 -17.81 8.13 -2.34
C ILE A 3 -18.11 6.73 -1.86
N HIS A 4 -17.14 5.84 -1.99
CA HIS A 4 -17.19 4.49 -1.45
C HIS A 4 -16.49 4.44 -0.09
N PHE A 5 -17.06 3.71 0.84
CA PHE A 5 -16.56 3.55 2.21
C PHE A 5 -16.24 2.09 2.49
N SER A 6 -15.08 1.87 3.08
CA SER A 6 -14.62 0.56 3.55
C SER A 6 -13.80 0.74 4.83
N ALA A 7 -13.54 -0.35 5.55
CA ALA A 7 -12.84 -0.29 6.83
C ALA A 7 -11.99 -1.54 7.08
N ALA A 8 -10.91 -1.39 7.85
CA ALA A 8 -10.04 -2.50 8.27
C ALA A 8 -10.69 -3.42 9.31
N LEU A 9 -11.71 -2.92 10.02
CA LEU A 9 -12.53 -3.68 10.95
C LEU A 9 -13.99 -3.64 10.47
N PRO A 10 -14.80 -4.66 10.76
CA PRO A 10 -16.24 -4.57 10.60
C PRO A 10 -16.79 -3.40 11.42
N CYS A 11 -17.45 -2.45 10.76
CA CYS A 11 -17.99 -1.25 11.39
C CYS A 11 -19.42 -0.97 10.92
N LEU A 12 -20.23 -0.36 11.79
CA LEU A 12 -21.40 0.41 11.39
C LEU A 12 -20.94 1.77 10.88
N LEU A 13 -21.35 2.15 9.68
CA LEU A 13 -21.13 3.47 9.09
C LEU A 13 -22.34 4.36 9.38
N ARG A 14 -22.08 5.57 9.89
CA ARG A 14 -23.07 6.65 9.93
C ARG A 14 -22.61 7.83 9.10
N LEU A 15 -23.55 8.45 8.39
CA LEU A 15 -23.36 9.70 7.68
C LEU A 15 -24.33 10.73 8.27
N ASP A 16 -23.80 11.81 8.82
CA ASP A 16 -24.57 12.85 9.52
C ASP A 16 -25.49 12.30 10.62
N GLY A 17 -25.00 11.27 11.31
CA GLY A 17 -25.74 10.57 12.36
C GLY A 17 -26.79 9.57 11.85
N ALA A 18 -27.09 9.51 10.55
CA ALA A 18 -27.97 8.49 9.97
C ALA A 18 -27.19 7.20 9.72
N ASN A 19 -27.83 6.04 9.94
CA ASN A 19 -27.23 4.74 9.62
C ASN A 19 -27.12 4.58 8.10
N ALA A 20 -25.89 4.40 7.60
CA ALA A 20 -25.57 4.23 6.19
C ALA A 20 -25.19 2.78 5.82
N GLY A 21 -25.29 1.84 6.78
CA GLY A 21 -25.00 0.42 6.59
C GLY A 21 -23.72 -0.05 7.29
N CYS A 22 -23.36 -1.30 7.08
CA CYS A 22 -22.13 -1.88 7.62
C CYS A 22 -21.03 -1.91 6.55
N VAL A 23 -19.81 -1.58 6.95
CA VAL A 23 -18.59 -1.63 6.12
C VAL A 23 -17.60 -2.64 6.71
N GLY A 24 -16.82 -3.30 5.84
CA GLY A 24 -15.80 -4.28 6.23
C GLY A 24 -15.85 -5.53 5.35
N GLU A 25 -17.02 -6.18 5.30
CA GLU A 25 -17.27 -7.32 4.41
C GLU A 25 -17.77 -6.89 3.03
N ALA A 26 -18.55 -5.80 2.99
CA ALA A 26 -19.04 -5.17 1.78
C ALA A 26 -18.69 -3.68 1.79
N GLU A 27 -18.44 -3.14 0.61
CA GLU A 27 -18.29 -1.70 0.43
C GLU A 27 -19.68 -1.04 0.47
N GLN A 28 -19.77 0.12 1.12
CA GLN A 28 -20.93 1.00 1.03
C GLN A 28 -20.59 2.20 0.17
N PHE A 29 -21.59 2.89 -0.38
CA PHE A 29 -21.35 4.15 -1.08
C PHE A 29 -22.45 5.17 -0.77
N ALA A 30 -22.09 6.44 -0.92
CA ALA A 30 -23.03 7.56 -0.90
C ALA A 30 -22.67 8.57 -1.98
N ASP A 31 -23.70 9.19 -2.56
CA ASP A 31 -23.53 10.31 -3.48
C ASP A 31 -23.59 11.62 -2.67
N LEU A 32 -22.43 12.22 -2.40
CA LEU A 32 -22.33 13.49 -1.68
C LEU A 32 -22.15 14.63 -2.68
N CYS A 33 -23.11 15.56 -2.74
CA CYS A 33 -23.04 16.74 -3.61
C CYS A 33 -23.73 17.96 -2.94
N PRO A 34 -22.97 18.94 -2.42
CA PRO A 34 -21.50 19.00 -2.30
C PRO A 34 -20.95 18.02 -1.23
N PRO A 35 -19.61 17.81 -1.16
CA PRO A 35 -18.98 17.17 0.00
C PRO A 35 -19.29 17.95 1.29
N GLY A 36 -19.50 17.26 2.40
CA GLY A 36 -19.81 17.91 3.68
C GLY A 36 -20.62 17.05 4.65
N ALA A 37 -20.32 15.75 4.72
CA ALA A 37 -20.97 14.84 5.67
C ALA A 37 -19.99 14.42 6.77
N LEU A 38 -20.47 14.35 8.01
CA LEU A 38 -19.75 13.67 9.09
C LEU A 38 -19.85 12.16 8.86
N ALA A 39 -18.72 11.52 8.55
CA ALA A 39 -18.63 10.07 8.47
C ALA A 39 -18.12 9.51 9.80
N GLU A 40 -18.91 8.63 10.42
CA GLU A 40 -18.56 7.92 11.64
C GLU A 40 -18.47 6.41 11.38
N PHE A 41 -17.34 5.82 11.72
CA PHE A 41 -17.09 4.38 11.66
C PHE A 41 -17.07 3.85 13.09
N LEU A 42 -18.09 3.07 13.43
CA LEU A 42 -18.29 2.47 14.75
C LEU A 42 -17.91 0.99 14.68
N PRO A 43 -16.73 0.57 15.20
CA PRO A 43 -16.33 -0.83 15.20
C PRO A 43 -17.36 -1.72 15.88
N ALA A 44 -17.62 -2.88 15.30
CA ALA A 44 -18.45 -3.90 15.93
C ALA A 44 -17.79 -4.46 17.21
N ASP A 45 -16.46 -4.46 17.24
CA ASP A 45 -15.67 -4.81 18.40
C ASP A 45 -15.56 -3.63 19.38
N GLY A 46 -16.08 -3.83 20.59
CA GLY A 46 -16.08 -2.84 21.67
C GLY A 46 -14.69 -2.43 22.14
N ASP A 47 -13.65 -3.21 21.83
CA ASP A 47 -12.27 -2.91 22.22
C ASP A 47 -11.65 -1.76 21.42
N TYR A 48 -12.36 -1.21 20.43
CA TYR A 48 -11.86 -0.14 19.56
C TYR A 48 -12.63 1.17 19.71
N VAL A 49 -11.92 2.28 19.52
CA VAL A 49 -12.54 3.62 19.47
C VAL A 49 -13.15 3.87 18.09
N PRO A 50 -14.32 4.53 18.02
CA PRO A 50 -14.85 5.00 16.74
C PRO A 50 -13.92 5.97 16.03
N LEU A 51 -13.95 5.98 14.70
CA LEU A 51 -13.33 7.02 13.89
C LEU A 51 -14.42 7.95 13.38
N ALA A 52 -14.19 9.26 13.45
CA ALA A 52 -15.10 10.25 12.92
C ALA A 52 -14.31 11.34 12.19
N PHE A 53 -14.76 11.73 11.00
CA PHE A 53 -14.16 12.82 10.24
C PHE A 53 -15.20 13.50 9.35
N MET A 54 -14.99 14.80 9.13
CA MET A 54 -15.76 15.56 8.15
C MET A 54 -15.25 15.25 6.75
N VAL A 55 -16.13 14.79 5.86
CA VAL A 55 -15.79 14.46 4.47
C VAL A 55 -16.01 15.68 3.59
N ASP A 56 -15.05 16.60 3.66
CA ASP A 56 -15.01 17.87 2.93
C ASP A 56 -13.76 17.99 2.03
N GLU A 57 -13.57 19.15 1.40
CA GLU A 57 -12.39 19.42 0.56
C GLU A 57 -11.07 19.32 1.34
N THR A 58 -11.04 19.71 2.62
CA THR A 58 -9.84 19.61 3.46
C THR A 58 -9.46 18.16 3.65
N PHE A 59 -10.43 17.28 3.88
CA PHE A 59 -10.23 15.84 3.99
C PHE A 59 -9.61 15.25 2.71
N PHE A 60 -10.09 15.63 1.53
CA PHE A 60 -9.54 15.14 0.25
C PHE A 60 -8.17 15.73 -0.12
N ARG A 61 -7.77 16.84 0.51
CA ARG A 61 -6.42 17.42 0.37
C ARG A 61 -5.43 16.84 1.38
N ARG A 62 -5.88 16.58 2.62
CA ARG A 62 -5.04 16.13 3.73
C ARG A 62 -5.82 15.18 4.65
N PRO A 63 -6.02 13.93 4.23
CA PRO A 63 -6.77 12.97 5.04
C PRO A 63 -6.09 12.71 6.39
N PRO A 64 -6.85 12.48 7.47
CA PRO A 64 -6.30 12.15 8.77
C PRO A 64 -5.54 10.83 8.70
N ALA A 65 -4.49 10.69 9.51
CA ALA A 65 -3.60 9.54 9.45
C ALA A 65 -4.32 8.20 9.62
N CYS A 66 -5.53 8.15 10.19
CA CYS A 66 -6.33 6.94 10.36
C CYS A 66 -7.10 6.47 9.11
N ALA A 67 -7.16 7.26 8.03
CA ALA A 67 -7.87 6.94 6.80
C ALA A 67 -6.93 6.96 5.58
N ASP A 68 -7.13 6.03 4.65
CA ASP A 68 -6.54 6.08 3.31
C ASP A 68 -7.59 6.56 2.31
N VAL A 69 -7.20 7.51 1.45
CA VAL A 69 -8.10 8.11 0.46
C VAL A 69 -7.57 7.89 -0.95
N TYR A 70 -8.42 7.36 -1.82
CA TYR A 70 -8.14 7.16 -3.24
C TYR A 70 -9.07 8.06 -4.04
N ARG A 71 -8.51 8.97 -4.82
CA ARG A 71 -9.26 9.92 -5.65
C ARG A 71 -9.20 9.48 -7.11
N SER A 72 -10.32 9.49 -7.78
CA SER A 72 -10.40 9.34 -9.23
C SER A 72 -11.32 10.43 -9.80
N ASP A 73 -11.38 10.51 -11.12
CA ASP A 73 -12.29 11.39 -11.84
C ASP A 73 -13.78 11.05 -11.65
N CYS A 74 -14.13 9.76 -11.52
CA CYS A 74 -15.51 9.31 -11.37
C CYS A 74 -15.97 9.09 -9.92
N CYS A 75 -15.06 8.85 -8.98
CA CYS A 75 -15.38 8.60 -7.58
C CYS A 75 -14.20 8.83 -6.62
N ALA A 76 -14.47 8.76 -5.33
CA ALA A 76 -13.44 8.60 -4.31
C ALA A 76 -13.69 7.37 -3.44
N ASP A 77 -12.64 6.77 -2.91
CA ASP A 77 -12.70 5.71 -1.90
C ASP A 77 -12.09 6.19 -0.60
N ILE A 78 -12.79 5.95 0.50
CA ILE A 78 -12.33 6.20 1.86
C ILE A 78 -12.22 4.85 2.57
N TYR A 79 -11.01 4.51 2.98
CA TYR A 79 -10.72 3.32 3.77
C TYR A 79 -10.35 3.72 5.19
N ALA A 80 -11.21 3.43 6.15
CA ALA A 80 -10.92 3.58 7.58
C ALA A 80 -9.93 2.48 8.01
N ALA A 81 -8.64 2.81 7.98
CA ALA A 81 -7.59 1.82 7.98
C ALA A 81 -7.06 1.49 9.38
N ARG A 82 -7.04 2.47 10.29
CA ARG A 82 -6.24 2.40 11.53
C ARG A 82 -7.07 2.87 12.72
N PHE A 83 -7.61 1.91 13.47
CA PHE A 83 -8.38 2.13 14.70
C PHE A 83 -7.48 1.98 15.93
N CYS A 84 -7.69 2.84 16.93
CA CYS A 84 -7.04 2.70 18.23
C CYS A 84 -7.86 1.79 19.15
N THR A 85 -7.21 1.08 20.07
CA THR A 85 -7.93 0.34 21.12
C THR A 85 -8.45 1.30 22.19
N ARG A 86 -9.52 0.91 22.90
CA ARG A 86 -10.08 1.65 24.05
C ARG A 86 -9.22 1.50 25.29
N GLU A 87 -8.78 0.27 25.55
CA GLU A 87 -7.87 0.01 26.65
C GLU A 87 -6.43 0.27 26.19
N VAL A 88 -5.83 1.28 26.80
CA VAL A 88 -4.39 1.53 26.71
C VAL A 88 -3.72 0.71 27.79
N ARG A 89 -3.47 -0.58 27.52
CA ARG A 89 -2.62 -1.40 28.40
C ARG A 89 -1.19 -1.26 27.93
N PHE A 90 -0.32 -0.78 28.80
CA PHE A 90 1.11 -0.81 28.53
C PHE A 90 1.59 -2.26 28.54
N THR A 91 1.90 -2.80 27.36
CA THR A 91 2.33 -4.19 27.20
C THR A 91 3.69 -4.21 26.53
N LEU A 92 4.69 -4.80 27.18
CA LEU A 92 5.97 -5.05 26.52
C LEU A 92 5.77 -6.14 25.46
N LEU A 93 6.16 -5.86 24.22
CA LEU A 93 6.02 -6.78 23.08
C LEU A 93 7.33 -7.50 22.77
N ALA A 94 8.44 -6.76 22.77
CA ALA A 94 9.80 -7.30 22.61
C ALA A 94 10.83 -6.27 23.08
N GLN A 95 12.04 -6.73 23.40
CA GLN A 95 13.15 -5.84 23.75
C GLN A 95 14.47 -6.45 23.27
N GLY A 96 15.40 -5.58 22.87
CA GLY A 96 16.76 -5.97 22.51
C GLY A 96 17.72 -4.79 22.64
N SER A 97 19.00 -5.07 22.40
CA SER A 97 20.00 -4.02 22.17
C SER A 97 20.71 -4.30 20.86
N ALA A 98 20.85 -3.25 20.05
CA ALA A 98 21.43 -3.31 18.71
C ALA A 98 22.00 -1.94 18.35
N ALA A 99 23.11 -1.91 17.63
CA ALA A 99 23.74 -0.70 17.12
C ALA A 99 24.03 0.37 18.21
N GLY A 100 24.31 -0.06 19.44
CA GLY A 100 24.52 0.84 20.59
C GLY A 100 23.25 1.46 21.18
N LEU A 101 22.07 1.03 20.71
CA LEU A 101 20.76 1.45 21.18
C LEU A 101 20.07 0.31 21.95
N ALA A 102 19.32 0.67 22.97
CA ALA A 102 18.26 -0.15 23.54
C ALA A 102 17.00 0.05 22.70
N ALA A 103 16.38 -1.06 22.30
CA ALA A 103 15.20 -1.07 21.45
C ALA A 103 14.07 -1.81 22.17
N THR A 104 12.99 -1.09 22.45
CA THR A 104 11.85 -1.60 23.23
C THR A 104 10.58 -1.46 22.40
N ALA A 105 10.03 -2.58 21.94
CA ALA A 105 8.72 -2.63 21.30
C ALA A 105 7.65 -2.81 22.39
N PHE A 106 6.66 -1.93 22.41
CA PHE A 106 5.57 -1.97 23.39
C PHE A 106 4.25 -1.54 22.75
N ASP A 107 3.13 -1.97 23.34
CA ASP A 107 1.80 -1.49 23.01
C ASP A 107 1.36 -0.49 24.08
N ALA A 108 0.90 0.68 23.65
CA ALA A 108 0.21 1.66 24.48
C ALA A 108 -1.02 2.22 23.72
N GLY A 109 -1.88 1.31 23.25
CA GLY A 109 -3.04 1.58 22.40
C GLY A 109 -2.75 1.43 20.90
N THR A 110 -1.47 1.58 20.54
CA THR A 110 -0.89 1.15 19.28
C THR A 110 0.52 0.62 19.56
N PRO A 111 1.02 -0.35 18.77
CA PRO A 111 2.40 -0.76 18.88
C PRO A 111 3.38 0.35 18.48
N LEU A 112 4.42 0.52 19.30
CA LEU A 112 5.47 1.51 19.15
C LEU A 112 6.84 0.85 19.41
N LEU A 113 7.89 1.39 18.77
CA LEU A 113 9.29 1.11 19.07
C LEU A 113 9.90 2.33 19.73
N LEU A 114 10.42 2.19 20.95
CA LEU A 114 11.32 3.17 21.57
C LEU A 114 12.76 2.76 21.30
N LEU A 115 13.54 3.70 20.77
CA LEU A 115 14.99 3.61 20.63
C LEU A 115 15.66 4.60 21.60
N GLU A 116 16.55 4.10 22.45
CA GLU A 116 17.25 4.88 23.46
C GLU A 116 18.73 4.50 23.53
N GLY A 117 19.63 5.49 23.56
CA GLY A 117 21.07 5.27 23.70
C GLY A 117 21.87 6.20 22.81
N GLY A 118 23.15 6.47 23.14
CA GLY A 118 24.02 7.30 22.28
C GLY A 118 23.50 8.72 22.00
N GLY A 119 22.64 9.28 22.87
CA GLY A 119 21.98 10.57 22.65
C GLY A 119 20.68 10.50 21.84
N VAL A 120 20.29 9.31 21.39
CA VAL A 120 19.00 9.03 20.72
C VAL A 120 17.93 8.78 21.77
N PHE A 121 16.76 9.41 21.58
CA PHE A 121 15.51 9.08 22.25
C PHE A 121 14.36 9.31 21.25
N ALA A 122 13.92 8.24 20.60
CA ALA A 122 12.96 8.33 19.49
C ALA A 122 11.91 7.22 19.57
N THR A 123 10.67 7.57 19.23
CA THR A 123 9.55 6.62 19.16
C THR A 123 9.04 6.50 17.72
N HIS A 124 8.86 5.26 17.27
CA HIS A 124 8.38 4.95 15.91
C HIS A 124 7.12 4.08 15.96
N PRO A 125 6.13 4.32 15.08
CA PRO A 125 4.97 3.43 14.99
C PRO A 125 5.38 2.06 14.45
N LEU A 126 4.83 0.99 15.03
CA LEU A 126 5.02 -0.38 14.55
C LEU A 126 3.71 -0.98 14.02
N PRO A 127 3.77 -1.85 13.00
CA PRO A 127 2.61 -2.58 12.50
C PRO A 127 2.20 -3.68 13.49
N ARG A 128 0.92 -3.79 13.84
CA ARG A 128 0.41 -4.82 14.76
C ARG A 128 0.85 -6.24 14.38
N GLY A 129 1.42 -6.96 15.35
CA GLY A 129 1.90 -8.33 15.19
C GLY A 129 2.84 -8.74 16.32
N GLU A 130 3.57 -9.82 16.08
CA GLU A 130 4.63 -10.32 16.97
C GLU A 130 5.99 -9.82 16.51
N TYR A 131 6.84 -9.41 17.45
CA TYR A 131 8.10 -8.74 17.14
C TYR A 131 9.32 -9.55 17.53
N ASP A 132 10.32 -9.46 16.67
CA ASP A 132 11.68 -9.90 16.92
C ASP A 132 12.63 -8.70 16.73
N ILE A 133 13.32 -8.31 17.80
CA ILE A 133 14.23 -7.16 17.82
C ILE A 133 15.66 -7.68 17.80
N GLY A 134 16.50 -7.14 16.91
CA GLY A 134 17.91 -7.50 16.87
C GLY A 134 18.76 -6.50 16.11
N GLU A 135 19.97 -6.90 15.78
CA GLU A 135 20.91 -6.13 14.97
C GLU A 135 21.02 -6.77 13.58
N GLU A 136 21.11 -5.94 12.55
CA GLU A 136 21.40 -6.39 11.18
C GLU A 136 22.62 -5.66 10.64
N HIS A 137 23.47 -6.38 9.90
CA HIS A 137 24.67 -5.81 9.30
C HIS A 137 24.49 -5.71 7.79
N ILE A 138 24.56 -4.51 7.24
CA ILE A 138 24.34 -4.27 5.80
C ILE A 138 25.43 -3.34 5.30
N GLY A 139 26.23 -3.79 4.34
CA GLY A 139 27.29 -2.98 3.75
C GLY A 139 28.40 -2.62 4.75
N GLY A 140 28.52 -3.35 5.88
CA GLY A 140 29.44 -3.02 6.97
C GLY A 140 28.89 -2.04 8.01
N GLU A 141 27.68 -1.53 7.80
CA GLU A 141 26.97 -0.68 8.75
C GLU A 141 26.00 -1.49 9.61
N ARG A 142 25.69 -1.00 10.81
CA ARG A 142 24.81 -1.66 11.77
C ARG A 142 23.45 -0.97 11.82
N PHE A 143 22.40 -1.77 11.88
CA PHE A 143 21.03 -1.30 11.96
C PHE A 143 20.31 -2.00 13.12
N VAL A 144 19.45 -1.26 13.81
CA VAL A 144 18.44 -1.87 14.66
C VAL A 144 17.38 -2.47 13.75
N ARG A 145 17.09 -3.76 13.94
CA ARG A 145 16.06 -4.50 13.23
C ARG A 145 14.85 -4.69 14.12
N ALA A 146 13.67 -4.38 13.59
CA ALA A 146 12.41 -4.85 14.11
C ALA A 146 11.68 -5.66 13.03
N PHE A 147 11.62 -6.98 13.21
CA PHE A 147 10.89 -7.87 12.31
C PHE A 147 9.52 -8.21 12.90
N CYS A 148 8.46 -7.77 12.23
CA CYS A 148 7.09 -7.98 12.66
C CYS A 148 6.44 -9.09 11.83
N ARG A 149 5.90 -10.11 12.51
CA ARG A 149 5.04 -11.13 11.90
C ARG A 149 3.59 -10.76 12.17
N CYS A 150 2.81 -10.47 11.13
CA CYS A 150 1.39 -10.20 11.25
C CYS A 150 0.56 -11.16 10.37
N GLY A 151 -0.74 -11.28 10.68
CA GLY A 151 -1.64 -12.19 9.94
C GLY A 151 -1.74 -11.90 8.44
N GLY A 152 -1.39 -10.68 8.01
CA GLY A 152 -1.39 -10.26 6.60
C GLY A 152 -0.03 -10.38 5.88
N GLY A 153 1.02 -10.86 6.56
CA GLY A 153 2.39 -10.97 6.03
C GLY A 153 3.43 -10.55 7.07
N SER A 154 4.71 -10.64 6.72
CA SER A 154 5.78 -10.13 7.61
C SER A 154 6.32 -8.79 7.10
N ARG A 155 6.75 -7.92 8.01
CA ARG A 155 7.36 -6.62 7.72
C ARG A 155 8.72 -6.50 8.40
N LEU A 156 9.70 -5.98 7.66
CA LEU A 156 11.03 -5.65 8.15
C LEU A 156 11.14 -4.14 8.28
N LEU A 157 11.41 -3.68 9.49
CA LEU A 157 11.77 -2.30 9.77
C LEU A 157 13.24 -2.23 10.19
N LEU A 158 13.98 -1.27 9.62
CA LEU A 158 15.38 -1.02 9.96
C LEU A 158 15.55 0.44 10.38
N PHE A 159 16.38 0.65 11.40
CA PHE A 159 16.70 1.96 11.94
C PHE A 159 18.22 2.14 12.01
N SER A 160 18.72 3.30 11.63
CA SER A 160 20.14 3.64 11.73
C SER A 160 20.59 3.81 13.19
N GLU A 161 21.90 3.92 13.43
CA GLU A 161 22.46 4.22 14.76
C GLU A 161 21.99 5.58 15.31
N GLU A 162 21.54 6.49 14.45
CA GLU A 162 20.93 7.78 14.83
C GLU A 162 19.44 7.66 15.20
N GLY A 163 18.87 6.45 15.18
CA GLY A 163 17.47 6.19 15.47
C GLY A 163 16.50 6.61 14.37
N LYS A 164 16.97 6.86 13.14
CA LYS A 164 16.11 7.18 11.99
C LYS A 164 15.61 5.90 11.33
N GLN A 165 14.33 5.83 10.99
CA GLN A 165 13.80 4.72 10.19
C GLN A 165 14.30 4.82 8.76
N VAL A 166 15.01 3.79 8.29
CA VAL A 166 15.62 3.74 6.96
C VAL A 166 14.95 2.73 6.04
N LEU A 167 14.16 1.81 6.61
CA LEU A 167 13.37 0.83 5.87
C LEU A 167 12.09 0.51 6.62
N ASP A 168 10.99 0.36 5.89
CA ASP A 168 9.74 -0.26 6.35
C ASP A 168 9.08 -0.96 5.17
N GLU A 169 9.37 -2.25 5.02
CA GLU A 169 9.02 -3.01 3.83
C GLU A 169 8.37 -4.35 4.20
N ARG A 170 7.50 -4.83 3.31
CA ARG A 170 7.00 -6.21 3.41
C ARG A 170 8.15 -7.16 3.07
N ALA A 171 8.37 -8.15 3.92
CA ALA A 171 9.42 -9.15 3.73
C ALA A 171 8.96 -10.48 4.34
N ASP A 172 8.66 -11.47 3.50
CA ASP A 172 8.42 -12.85 3.95
C ASP A 172 9.75 -13.53 4.33
N PHE A 173 10.85 -13.09 3.72
CA PHE A 173 12.22 -13.49 4.02
C PHE A 173 13.16 -12.30 3.78
N TYR A 174 14.25 -12.25 4.55
CA TYR A 174 15.33 -11.30 4.32
C TYR A 174 16.68 -11.90 4.70
N GLU A 175 17.75 -11.35 4.11
CA GLU A 175 19.14 -11.71 4.40
C GLU A 175 20.01 -10.45 4.33
N GLY A 176 20.76 -10.16 5.41
CA GLY A 176 21.75 -9.10 5.45
C GLY A 176 23.18 -9.59 5.12
N GLY A 177 24.15 -8.69 5.16
CA GLY A 177 25.55 -8.94 4.83
C GLY A 177 26.15 -7.81 4.00
N LYS A 178 26.68 -8.10 2.81
CA LYS A 178 27.19 -7.05 1.91
C LYS A 178 26.08 -6.15 1.37
N GLN A 179 24.89 -6.71 1.18
CA GLN A 179 23.68 -6.06 0.71
C GLN A 179 22.51 -6.67 1.47
N LEU A 180 21.43 -5.90 1.64
CA LEU A 180 20.18 -6.44 2.14
C LEU A 180 19.38 -7.01 0.96
N CYS A 181 19.01 -8.28 1.07
CA CYS A 181 18.12 -8.94 0.12
C CYS A 181 16.77 -9.21 0.79
N LEU A 182 15.68 -8.74 0.19
CA LEU A 182 14.31 -8.98 0.65
C LEU A 182 13.56 -9.84 -0.34
N ARG A 183 12.71 -10.75 0.16
CA ARG A 183 11.73 -11.47 -0.65
C ARG A 183 10.34 -11.33 -0.07
N ALA A 184 9.37 -11.02 -0.91
CA ALA A 184 7.97 -10.91 -0.51
C ALA A 184 7.04 -11.43 -1.62
N ARG A 185 5.98 -12.12 -1.21
CA ARG A 185 4.88 -12.47 -2.11
C ARG A 185 3.94 -11.28 -2.30
N ILE A 186 3.58 -11.04 -3.55
CA ILE A 186 2.61 -10.04 -3.97
C ILE A 186 1.28 -10.75 -4.20
N ALA A 187 0.22 -10.19 -3.63
CA ALA A 187 -1.14 -10.67 -3.82
C ALA A 187 -1.70 -10.15 -5.16
N ASP A 188 -1.17 -10.66 -6.27
CA ASP A 188 -1.62 -10.33 -7.63
C ASP A 188 -2.07 -11.59 -8.39
N ILE A 189 -2.57 -11.41 -9.62
CA ILE A 189 -3.12 -12.51 -10.44
C ILE A 189 -2.08 -13.63 -10.65
N ALA A 190 -0.82 -13.25 -10.84
CA ALA A 190 0.30 -14.14 -11.09
C ALA A 190 0.91 -14.74 -9.81
N GLY A 191 0.55 -14.23 -8.63
CA GLY A 191 1.18 -14.56 -7.35
C GLY A 191 2.69 -14.29 -7.36
N HIS A 192 3.12 -13.13 -7.86
CA HIS A 192 4.55 -12.85 -7.98
C HIS A 192 5.28 -12.95 -6.63
N THR A 193 6.51 -13.47 -6.68
CA THR A 193 7.50 -13.28 -5.63
C THR A 193 8.48 -12.21 -6.09
N GLN A 194 8.56 -11.12 -5.35
CA GLN A 194 9.46 -10.01 -5.60
C GLN A 194 10.73 -10.18 -4.77
N GLU A 195 11.89 -10.01 -5.41
CA GLU A 195 13.19 -9.88 -4.78
C GLU A 195 13.71 -8.46 -4.97
N ARG A 196 14.05 -7.80 -3.86
CA ARG A 196 14.62 -6.45 -3.83
C ARG A 196 15.98 -6.48 -3.14
N ARG A 197 16.93 -5.69 -3.65
CA ARG A 197 18.28 -5.58 -3.08
C ARG A 197 18.60 -4.15 -2.74
N PHE A 198 19.23 -3.94 -1.59
CA PHE A 198 19.61 -2.63 -1.09
C PHE A 198 21.08 -2.61 -0.70
N CYS A 199 21.74 -1.50 -1.00
CA CYS A 199 23.05 -1.17 -0.45
C CYS A 199 22.89 -0.13 0.66
N SER A 200 23.76 -0.19 1.65
CA SER A 200 23.92 0.88 2.63
C SER A 200 24.99 1.85 2.18
N GLU A 201 24.72 3.14 2.33
CA GLU A 201 25.68 4.23 2.17
C GLU A 201 25.32 5.34 3.17
N GLU A 202 26.19 5.60 4.15
CA GLU A 202 26.02 6.65 5.17
C GLU A 202 24.70 6.53 5.96
N GLY A 203 24.38 5.32 6.39
CA GLY A 203 23.18 5.02 7.17
C GLY A 203 21.90 5.05 6.34
N ILE A 204 21.97 5.17 5.01
CA ILE A 204 20.81 5.19 4.12
C ILE A 204 20.81 3.92 3.27
N LEU A 205 19.64 3.27 3.19
CA LEU A 205 19.44 2.14 2.30
C LEU A 205 18.93 2.62 0.94
N ARG A 206 19.69 2.31 -0.12
CA ARG A 206 19.31 2.58 -1.51
C ARG A 206 18.99 1.28 -2.23
N GLU A 207 17.84 1.22 -2.87
CA GLU A 207 17.47 0.08 -3.72
C GLU A 207 18.38 0.07 -4.96
N THR A 208 18.99 -1.09 -5.23
CA THR A 208 19.93 -1.28 -6.34
C THR A 208 19.40 -2.27 -7.38
N ALA A 209 18.48 -3.14 -7.00
CA ALA A 209 17.84 -4.06 -7.92
C ALA A 209 16.44 -4.45 -7.42
N ARG A 210 15.53 -4.66 -8.39
CA ARG A 210 14.19 -5.21 -8.19
C ARG A 210 13.90 -6.18 -9.32
N THR A 211 13.45 -7.37 -8.94
CA THR A 211 12.97 -8.38 -9.89
C THR A 211 11.75 -9.06 -9.32
N ALA A 212 10.80 -9.45 -10.16
CA ALA A 212 9.70 -10.30 -9.74
C ALA A 212 9.57 -11.52 -10.67
N ARG A 213 9.19 -12.64 -10.08
CA ARG A 213 8.92 -13.88 -10.80
C ARG A 213 7.51 -14.35 -10.47
N PRO A 214 6.70 -14.74 -11.47
CA PRO A 214 5.37 -15.27 -11.21
C PRO A 214 5.46 -16.63 -10.50
N ARG A 215 4.35 -17.10 -9.92
CA ARG A 215 4.29 -18.45 -9.34
C ARG A 215 4.58 -19.51 -10.41
N GLU A 216 5.10 -20.65 -9.97
CA GLU A 216 5.37 -21.78 -10.85
C GLU A 216 4.11 -22.22 -11.61
N GLY A 217 4.27 -22.51 -12.91
CA GLY A 217 3.17 -22.93 -13.79
C GLY A 217 2.21 -21.81 -14.22
N TYR A 218 2.49 -20.55 -13.85
CA TYR A 218 1.72 -19.41 -14.35
C TYR A 218 1.98 -19.17 -15.84
N ASP A 219 0.90 -18.99 -16.60
CA ASP A 219 0.92 -18.78 -18.04
C ASP A 219 -0.13 -17.72 -18.43
N PRO A 220 0.30 -16.51 -18.84
CA PRO A 220 -0.61 -15.46 -19.30
C PRO A 220 -1.51 -15.90 -20.46
N ASP A 221 -1.06 -16.82 -21.32
CA ASP A 221 -1.84 -17.27 -22.47
C ASP A 221 -3.06 -18.12 -22.06
N LYS A 222 -3.14 -18.56 -20.81
CA LYS A 222 -4.30 -19.26 -20.25
C LYS A 222 -5.30 -18.34 -19.56
N LEU A 223 -5.02 -17.04 -19.44
CA LEU A 223 -5.93 -16.09 -18.79
C LEU A 223 -7.11 -15.71 -19.71
N PRO A 224 -8.28 -15.39 -19.14
CA PRO A 224 -9.31 -14.69 -19.91
C PRO A 224 -8.77 -13.35 -20.45
N GLU A 225 -9.12 -12.97 -21.68
CA GLU A 225 -8.63 -11.73 -22.30
C GLU A 225 -8.96 -10.49 -21.48
N ALA A 226 -10.13 -10.45 -20.84
CA ALA A 226 -10.54 -9.38 -19.94
C ALA A 226 -9.62 -9.21 -18.71
N VAL A 227 -8.86 -10.24 -18.33
CA VAL A 227 -7.96 -10.23 -17.16
C VAL A 227 -6.53 -9.84 -17.56
N LEU A 228 -6.16 -10.00 -18.83
CA LEU A 228 -4.80 -9.73 -19.32
C LEU A 228 -4.29 -8.31 -19.02
N PRO A 229 -5.07 -7.22 -19.21
CA PRO A 229 -4.61 -5.88 -18.88
C PRO A 229 -4.22 -5.74 -17.40
N PHE A 230 -5.02 -6.30 -16.50
CA PHE A 230 -4.75 -6.23 -15.06
C PHE A 230 -3.49 -7.01 -14.68
N ALA A 231 -3.33 -8.22 -15.23
CA ALA A 231 -2.13 -9.04 -15.00
C ALA A 231 -0.87 -8.34 -15.52
N PHE A 232 -0.95 -7.67 -16.68
CA PHE A 232 0.14 -6.88 -17.23
C PHE A 232 0.54 -5.72 -16.31
N PHE A 233 -0.42 -4.87 -15.90
CA PHE A 233 -0.10 -3.74 -15.04
C PHE A 233 0.40 -4.19 -13.66
N GLN A 234 -0.12 -5.30 -13.13
CA GLN A 234 0.37 -5.89 -11.87
C GLN A 234 1.80 -6.41 -12.00
N ALA A 235 2.11 -7.12 -13.10
CA ALA A 235 3.47 -7.56 -13.39
C ALA A 235 4.44 -6.37 -13.50
N MET A 236 3.99 -5.26 -14.11
CA MET A 236 4.77 -4.04 -14.22
C MET A 236 5.03 -3.38 -12.85
N ALA A 237 4.00 -3.22 -12.01
CA ALA A 237 4.16 -2.71 -10.64
C ALA A 237 5.09 -3.61 -9.80
N ALA A 238 5.04 -4.92 -10.01
CA ALA A 238 5.90 -5.88 -9.33
C ALA A 238 7.37 -5.83 -9.81
N GLY A 239 7.66 -5.26 -10.99
CA GLY A 239 8.97 -5.35 -11.64
C GLY A 239 9.23 -6.73 -12.27
N GLY A 240 8.19 -7.37 -12.80
CA GLY A 240 8.23 -8.65 -13.49
C GLY A 240 8.56 -8.54 -14.97
N ASP A 241 8.71 -9.70 -15.63
CA ASP A 241 8.91 -9.77 -17.08
C ASP A 241 7.60 -9.44 -17.83
N LEU A 242 7.66 -8.44 -18.70
CA LEU A 242 6.52 -7.96 -19.48
C LEU A 242 6.42 -8.60 -20.88
N SER A 243 7.47 -9.30 -21.31
CA SER A 243 7.54 -9.97 -22.62
C SER A 243 6.36 -10.92 -22.90
N PRO A 244 5.82 -11.64 -21.90
CA PRO A 244 4.63 -12.47 -22.08
C PRO A 244 3.34 -11.69 -22.40
N TYR A 245 3.27 -10.39 -22.13
CA TYR A 245 2.04 -9.59 -22.30
C TYR A 245 2.10 -8.67 -23.52
N LEU A 246 3.28 -8.15 -23.85
CA LEU A 246 3.43 -7.10 -24.87
C LEU A 246 3.58 -7.67 -26.28
N SER A 247 3.09 -6.93 -27.27
CA SER A 247 3.45 -7.13 -28.67
C SER A 247 4.94 -6.85 -28.90
N ALA A 248 5.52 -7.36 -29.99
CA ALA A 248 6.94 -7.13 -30.29
C ALA A 248 7.28 -5.63 -30.44
N GLU A 249 6.37 -4.86 -31.02
CA GLU A 249 6.52 -3.41 -31.19
C GLU A 249 6.52 -2.68 -29.85
N LEU A 250 5.55 -2.98 -28.98
CA LEU A 250 5.44 -2.33 -27.68
C LEU A 250 6.54 -2.79 -26.72
N LEU A 251 7.01 -4.03 -26.84
CA LEU A 251 8.16 -4.55 -26.09
C LEU A 251 9.44 -3.76 -26.42
N GLY A 252 9.63 -3.38 -27.68
CA GLY A 252 10.72 -2.48 -28.11
C GLY A 252 10.64 -1.09 -27.50
N GLN A 253 9.46 -0.67 -27.02
CA GLN A 253 9.19 0.62 -26.41
C GLN A 253 8.97 0.53 -24.89
N ARG A 254 9.35 -0.58 -24.23
CA ARG A 254 9.07 -0.83 -22.81
C ARG A 254 9.51 0.30 -21.86
N GLU A 255 10.64 0.95 -22.15
CA GLU A 255 11.17 2.03 -21.32
C GLU A 255 10.35 3.31 -21.50
N ALA A 256 9.92 3.61 -22.73
CA ALA A 256 9.00 4.70 -23.00
C ALA A 256 7.63 4.45 -22.38
N LEU A 257 7.13 3.21 -22.43
CA LEU A 257 5.89 2.82 -21.76
C LEU A 257 5.99 2.97 -20.23
N ALA A 258 7.12 2.59 -19.63
CA ALA A 258 7.38 2.80 -18.21
C ALA A 258 7.41 4.29 -17.84
N ALA A 259 8.10 5.12 -18.64
CA ALA A 259 8.12 6.56 -18.44
C ALA A 259 6.73 7.20 -18.59
N TYR A 260 5.94 6.73 -19.57
CA TYR A 260 4.58 7.19 -19.83
C TYR A 260 3.62 6.89 -18.68
N LEU A 261 3.66 5.65 -18.15
CA LEU A 261 2.80 5.22 -17.05
C LEU A 261 3.27 5.77 -15.70
N GLY A 262 4.55 6.12 -15.56
CA GLY A 262 5.12 6.66 -14.32
C GLY A 262 5.19 5.64 -13.17
N ASP A 263 5.43 6.14 -11.96
CA ASP A 263 5.66 5.32 -10.76
C ASP A 263 4.34 5.03 -10.01
N PHE A 264 3.47 4.23 -10.61
CA PHE A 264 2.26 3.74 -9.93
C PHE A 264 2.60 2.57 -9.00
N CYS A 265 1.92 2.48 -7.85
CA CYS A 265 2.21 1.52 -6.79
C CYS A 265 1.18 0.40 -6.64
N ALA A 266 0.02 0.50 -7.29
CA ALA A 266 -1.02 -0.54 -7.25
C ALA A 266 -1.94 -0.47 -8.47
N VAL A 267 -2.60 -1.59 -8.76
CA VAL A 267 -3.60 -1.73 -9.82
C VAL A 267 -4.95 -2.02 -9.19
N ARG A 268 -5.98 -1.31 -9.63
CA ARG A 268 -7.35 -1.46 -9.15
C ARG A 268 -8.29 -1.88 -10.27
N LEU A 269 -9.26 -2.71 -9.90
CA LEU A 269 -10.36 -3.09 -10.77
C LEU A 269 -11.38 -1.93 -10.81
N PRO A 270 -11.99 -1.64 -11.98
CA PRO A 270 -13.09 -0.70 -12.07
C PRO A 270 -14.25 -1.10 -11.17
N LYS A 271 -14.83 -0.11 -10.50
CA LYS A 271 -16.11 -0.24 -9.79
C LYS A 271 -17.26 0.06 -10.74
N GLU A 272 -18.49 -0.26 -10.35
CA GLU A 272 -19.70 0.03 -11.15
C GLU A 272 -19.74 1.48 -11.65
N VAL A 273 -19.40 2.45 -10.78
CA VAL A 273 -19.40 3.89 -11.10
C VAL A 273 -18.48 4.25 -12.27
N PHE A 274 -17.40 3.48 -12.50
CA PHE A 274 -16.55 3.67 -13.66
C PHE A 274 -17.34 3.39 -14.95
N TYR A 275 -18.07 2.28 -15.01
CA TYR A 275 -18.86 1.90 -16.19
C TYR A 275 -20.10 2.78 -16.43
N LEU A 276 -20.53 3.54 -15.42
CA LEU A 276 -21.55 4.58 -15.57
C LEU A 276 -21.00 5.88 -16.17
N THR A 277 -19.69 6.09 -16.08
CA THR A 277 -19.02 7.34 -16.49
C THR A 277 -18.20 7.16 -17.77
N HIS A 278 -17.67 5.97 -17.99
CA HIS A 278 -16.73 5.64 -19.05
C HIS A 278 -17.19 4.40 -19.82
N GLU A 279 -16.86 4.37 -21.11
CA GLU A 279 -17.08 3.21 -21.97
C GLU A 279 -15.85 2.28 -21.98
N GLY A 280 -16.10 0.98 -22.03
CA GLY A 280 -15.06 -0.05 -22.15
C GLY A 280 -14.45 -0.52 -20.83
N SER A 281 -13.36 -1.27 -20.93
CA SER A 281 -12.64 -1.83 -19.78
C SER A 281 -11.30 -1.12 -19.60
N ALA A 282 -10.97 -0.75 -18.37
CA ALA A 282 -9.72 -0.10 -18.00
C ALA A 282 -9.16 -0.66 -16.69
N ALA A 283 -7.89 -0.42 -16.43
CA ALA A 283 -7.26 -0.65 -15.14
C ALA A 283 -7.00 0.69 -14.45
N GLY A 284 -7.31 0.78 -13.15
CA GLY A 284 -6.99 1.95 -12.34
C GLY A 284 -5.58 1.85 -11.81
N LEU A 285 -4.67 2.70 -12.29
CA LEU A 285 -3.30 2.78 -11.79
C LEU A 285 -3.25 3.78 -10.63
N THR A 286 -2.74 3.33 -9.49
CA THR A 286 -2.71 4.11 -8.23
C THR A 286 -1.36 4.78 -8.05
N TYR A 287 -1.37 6.10 -7.89
CA TYR A 287 -0.20 6.94 -7.68
C TYR A 287 -0.23 7.53 -6.28
N ARG A 288 0.91 7.54 -5.60
CA ARG A 288 1.02 8.15 -4.27
C ARG A 288 1.05 9.68 -4.41
N ALA A 289 0.08 10.36 -3.82
CA ALA A 289 0.01 11.83 -3.75
C ALA A 289 0.39 12.36 -2.36
N GLY A 290 0.27 11.53 -1.33
CA GLY A 290 0.67 11.82 0.04
C GLY A 290 0.90 10.54 0.86
N LYS A 291 1.03 10.67 2.19
CA LYS A 291 1.26 9.52 3.08
C LYS A 291 0.13 8.49 3.00
N ASN A 292 -1.10 8.98 2.98
CA ASN A 292 -2.38 8.25 3.02
C ASN A 292 -3.38 8.82 1.99
N LEU A 293 -2.84 9.42 0.92
CA LEU A 293 -3.59 10.01 -0.18
C LEU A 293 -3.05 9.48 -1.50
N PHE A 294 -3.94 8.99 -2.34
CA PHE A 294 -3.61 8.35 -3.60
C PHE A 294 -4.51 8.87 -4.72
N ASP A 295 -3.94 9.00 -5.91
CA ASP A 295 -4.64 9.36 -7.13
C ASP A 295 -4.73 8.13 -8.03
N VAL A 296 -5.92 7.85 -8.56
CA VAL A 296 -6.19 6.72 -9.44
C VAL A 296 -6.47 7.27 -10.83
N ARG A 297 -5.70 6.79 -11.82
CA ARG A 297 -5.88 7.13 -13.24
C ARG A 297 -6.22 5.88 -14.02
N TRP A 298 -7.18 5.99 -14.94
CA TRP A 298 -7.66 4.83 -15.69
C TRP A 298 -6.92 4.68 -17.01
N PHE A 299 -6.53 3.44 -17.33
CA PHE A 299 -5.86 3.11 -18.60
C PHE A 299 -6.51 1.90 -19.25
N ALA A 300 -6.87 2.04 -20.53
CA ALA A 300 -7.28 0.93 -21.37
C ALA A 300 -6.05 0.33 -22.06
N ALA A 301 -6.02 -1.00 -22.15
CA ALA A 301 -5.02 -1.72 -22.93
C ALA A 301 -5.72 -2.34 -24.15
N GLU A 302 -5.20 -2.05 -25.34
CA GLU A 302 -5.72 -2.57 -26.60
C GLU A 302 -4.98 -3.86 -26.94
N LEU A 303 -5.75 -4.89 -27.28
CA LEU A 303 -5.24 -6.23 -27.58
C LEU A 303 -5.29 -6.49 -29.08
N ARG A 304 -4.19 -7.01 -29.63
CA ARG A 304 -4.17 -7.67 -30.94
C ARG A 304 -3.83 -9.14 -30.74
N GLY A 305 -4.83 -10.00 -30.94
CA GLY A 305 -4.78 -11.36 -30.44
C GLY A 305 -4.68 -11.34 -28.91
N ARG A 306 -3.69 -12.03 -28.35
CA ARG A 306 -3.48 -12.12 -26.88
C ARG A 306 -2.39 -11.20 -26.35
N LYS A 307 -1.92 -10.25 -27.15
CA LYS A 307 -0.84 -9.33 -26.78
C LYS A 307 -1.33 -7.90 -26.75
N ILE A 308 -0.83 -7.14 -25.80
CA ILE A 308 -1.09 -5.71 -25.66
C ILE A 308 -0.28 -4.98 -26.73
N GLU A 309 -0.97 -4.27 -27.61
CA GLU A 309 -0.34 -3.47 -28.66
C GLU A 309 -0.29 -1.98 -28.33
N ASN A 310 -1.20 -1.51 -27.47
CA ASN A 310 -1.28 -0.10 -27.10
C ASN A 310 -1.88 0.08 -25.70
N VAL A 311 -1.54 1.19 -25.05
CA VAL A 311 -2.09 1.59 -23.75
C VAL A 311 -2.46 3.07 -23.82
N ARG A 312 -3.70 3.40 -23.47
CA ARG A 312 -4.22 4.77 -23.53
C ARG A 312 -4.97 5.17 -22.27
N PRO A 313 -4.98 6.45 -21.89
CA PRO A 313 -5.73 6.90 -20.73
C PRO A 313 -7.23 6.89 -21.03
N VAL A 314 -8.04 6.72 -19.99
CA VAL A 314 -9.50 6.82 -20.02
C VAL A 314 -9.91 7.92 -19.05
N GLY A 315 -10.77 8.83 -19.51
CA GLY A 315 -11.16 10.02 -18.73
C GLY A 315 -10.20 11.21 -18.90
N GLY A 316 -10.68 12.41 -18.58
CA GLY A 316 -9.91 13.66 -18.65
C GLY A 316 -9.05 13.84 -17.39
N SER A 317 -7.82 14.34 -17.55
CA SER A 317 -6.79 14.48 -16.51
C SER A 317 -7.06 15.53 -15.43
N ASP A 318 -8.26 16.10 -15.36
CA ASP A 318 -8.60 17.19 -14.46
C ASP A 318 -9.15 16.63 -13.15
N PHE A 319 -8.27 16.45 -12.16
CA PHE A 319 -8.70 16.13 -10.80
C PHE A 319 -9.62 17.24 -10.28
N LEU A 320 -10.85 16.90 -9.90
CA LEU A 320 -11.90 17.80 -9.41
C LEU A 320 -11.57 18.55 -8.08
N PHE A 321 -10.32 18.52 -7.62
CA PHE A 321 -9.89 18.98 -6.29
C PHE A 321 -8.72 19.97 -6.29
N ALA A 322 -8.58 20.78 -7.36
CA ALA A 322 -7.65 21.91 -7.37
C ALA A 322 -8.04 22.99 -6.34
#